data_AF-A0A973PYZ5-F1
#
_entry.id   AF-A0A973PYZ5-F1
#
_cell.length_a   1.000
_cell.length_b   1.000
_cell.length_c   1.000
_cell.angle_alpha   90.00
_cell.angle_beta   90.00
_cell.angle_gamma   90.00
#
_symmetry.space_group_name_H-M   'P 1'
#
loop_
_entity.id
_entity.type
_entity.pdbx_description
1 polymer ?
#
loop_
_entity_poly.entity_id
_entity_poly.type
_entity_poly.pdbx_seq_one_letter_code
_entity_poly.pdbx_strand_id
1 'polypeptide(L)'
;LVGFGLRAADLWGSGRIDWLWAFLGTLAALGAILIKAETDLVGVARHQAGKPPVQEAAAEMRSSGMALARKAASLLRFHRLILGIEASLLILVLAIVDQMRGDLFFSRLGVAVLAGIALLQTLLHLVSILASSRLK
;
A
#
# COMPACT_ATOMS: atom_id res chain seq x y z
N LEU A 1 9.48 -1.07 -3.34
CA LEU A 1 9.34 -0.87 -1.87
C LEU A 1 10.53 -1.44 -1.10
N VAL A 2 10.83 -2.74 -1.18
CA VAL A 2 12.03 -3.34 -0.53
C VAL A 2 13.31 -2.59 -0.89
N GLY A 3 13.60 -2.44 -2.20
CA GLY A 3 14.79 -1.71 -2.65
C GLY A 3 14.85 -0.25 -2.21
N PHE A 4 13.70 0.40 -1.99
CA PHE A 4 13.64 1.76 -1.45
C PHE A 4 14.02 1.79 0.04
N GLY A 5 13.56 0.81 0.82
CA GLY A 5 14.01 0.60 2.20
C GLY A 5 15.51 0.34 2.30
N LEU A 6 16.06 -0.51 1.43
CA LEU A 6 17.51 -0.79 1.39
C LEU A 6 18.32 0.46 1.05
N ARG A 7 17.84 1.30 0.12
CA ARG A 7 18.45 2.60 -0.15
C ARG A 7 18.43 3.50 1.08
N ALA A 8 17.27 3.65 1.72
CA ALA A 8 17.09 4.52 2.89
C ALA A 8 17.90 4.05 4.12
N ALA A 9 18.23 2.76 4.19
CA ALA A 9 19.12 2.16 5.18
C ALA A 9 20.60 2.51 4.99
N ASP A 10 20.94 3.27 3.95
CA ASP A 10 22.31 3.67 3.60
C ASP A 10 23.23 2.48 3.25
N LEU A 11 22.68 1.44 2.61
CA LEU A 11 23.42 0.21 2.31
C LEU A 11 24.66 0.42 1.41
N TRP A 12 24.66 1.48 0.60
CA TRP A 12 25.75 1.84 -0.31
C TRP A 12 26.54 3.07 0.14
N GLY A 13 26.23 3.62 1.32
CA GLY A 13 26.94 4.75 1.89
C GLY A 13 28.18 4.33 2.68
N SER A 14 28.93 5.32 3.14
CA SER A 14 30.08 5.12 4.05
C SER A 14 29.68 5.12 5.53
N GLY A 15 28.42 5.41 5.84
CA GLY A 15 27.89 5.48 7.20
C GLY A 15 27.52 4.12 7.79
N ARG A 16 27.00 4.14 9.03
CA ARG A 16 26.43 2.95 9.65
C ARG A 16 25.07 2.64 9.02
N ILE A 17 24.89 1.38 8.61
CA ILE A 17 23.61 0.89 8.07
C ILE A 17 22.52 1.01 9.13
N ASP A 18 21.41 1.63 8.75
CA ASP A 18 20.22 1.78 9.60
C ASP A 18 19.13 0.79 9.16
N TRP A 19 19.19 -0.41 9.75
CA TRP A 19 18.32 -1.55 9.40
C TRP A 19 16.83 -1.30 9.61
N LEU A 20 16.44 -0.29 10.39
CA LEU A 20 15.04 0.09 10.57
C LEU A 20 14.38 0.40 9.22
N TRP A 21 15.08 1.13 8.34
CA TRP A 21 14.53 1.51 7.04
C TRP A 21 14.41 0.35 6.07
N ALA A 22 15.35 -0.59 6.11
CA ALA A 22 15.26 -1.84 5.34
C ALA A 22 14.06 -2.68 5.80
N PHE A 23 13.84 -2.78 7.11
CA PHE A 23 12.69 -3.45 7.69
C PHE A 23 11.37 -2.78 7.27
N LEU A 24 11.26 -1.45 7.42
CA LEU A 24 10.06 -0.70 7.03
C LEU A 24 9.76 -0.82 5.53
N GLY A 25 10.76 -0.75 4.65
CA GLY A 25 10.57 -0.94 3.21
C GLY A 25 10.10 -2.35 2.85
N THR A 26 10.57 -3.36 3.59
CA THR A 26 10.12 -4.76 3.44
C THR A 26 8.68 -4.92 3.94
N LEU A 27 8.37 -4.36 5.11
CA LEU A 27 7.03 -4.36 5.69
C LEU A 27 6.01 -3.68 4.74
N ALA A 28 6.39 -2.55 4.14
CA ALA A 28 5.58 -1.87 3.13
C ALA A 28 5.32 -2.77 1.90
N ALA A 29 6.35 -3.46 1.41
CA ALA A 29 6.23 -4.37 0.27
C ALA A 29 5.29 -5.55 0.58
N LEU A 30 5.41 -6.14 1.76
CA LEU A 30 4.54 -7.22 2.22
C LEU A 30 3.08 -6.74 2.34
N GLY A 31 2.84 -5.56 2.92
CA GLY A 31 1.49 -4.98 3.01
C GLY A 31 0.85 -4.81 1.64
N ALA A 32 1.59 -4.30 0.65
CA ALA A 32 1.11 -4.16 -0.73
C ALA A 32 0.78 -5.53 -1.38
N ILE A 33 1.63 -6.53 -1.16
CA ILE A 33 1.39 -7.90 -1.65
C ILE A 33 0.14 -8.51 -0.99
N LEU A 34 -0.04 -8.33 0.31
CA LEU A 34 -1.19 -8.86 1.04
C LEU A 34 -2.50 -8.27 0.51
N ILE A 35 -2.58 -6.97 0.27
CA ILE A 35 -3.77 -6.33 -0.32
C ILE A 35 -4.12 -6.96 -1.67
N LYS A 36 -3.11 -7.19 -2.51
CA LYS A 36 -3.29 -7.81 -3.82
C LYS A 36 -3.74 -9.27 -3.69
N ALA A 37 -3.07 -10.04 -2.83
CA ALA A 37 -3.40 -11.44 -2.56
C ALA A 37 -4.83 -11.59 -2.01
N GLU A 38 -5.24 -10.76 -1.05
CA GLU A 38 -6.60 -10.73 -0.51
C GLU A 38 -7.65 -10.48 -1.61
N THR A 39 -7.40 -9.51 -2.49
CA THR A 39 -8.30 -9.19 -3.60
C THR A 39 -8.46 -10.38 -4.55
N ASP A 40 -7.35 -11.02 -4.91
CA ASP A 40 -7.35 -12.15 -5.84
C ASP A 40 -7.99 -13.40 -5.20
N LEU A 41 -7.74 -13.64 -3.92
CA LEU A 41 -8.32 -14.75 -3.15
C LEU A 41 -9.85 -14.63 -3.00
N VAL A 42 -10.41 -13.43 -2.90
CA VAL A 42 -11.87 -13.23 -2.91
C VAL A 42 -12.48 -13.73 -4.23
N GLY A 43 -11.81 -13.46 -5.36
CA GLY A 43 -12.24 -13.98 -6.67
C GLY A 43 -12.23 -15.51 -6.70
N VAL A 44 -11.13 -16.12 -6.24
CA VAL A 44 -10.98 -17.59 -6.15
C VAL A 44 -12.05 -18.21 -5.24
N ALA A 45 -12.29 -17.63 -4.06
CA ALA A 45 -13.27 -18.13 -3.10
C ALA A 45 -14.70 -18.12 -3.67
N ARG A 46 -15.08 -17.06 -4.41
CA ARG A 46 -16.40 -16.99 -5.06
C ARG A 46 -16.56 -17.97 -6.21
N HIS A 47 -15.52 -18.15 -7.01
CA HIS A 47 -15.51 -19.15 -8.07
C HIS A 47 -15.71 -20.56 -7.49
N GLN A 48 -15.01 -20.90 -6.40
CA GLN A 48 -15.19 -22.17 -5.70
C GLN A 48 -16.60 -22.33 -5.11
N ALA A 49 -17.24 -21.23 -4.70
CA ALA A 49 -18.62 -21.23 -4.21
C ALA A 49 -19.69 -21.25 -5.32
N GLY A 50 -19.31 -21.41 -6.60
CA GLY A 50 -20.25 -21.40 -7.73
C GLY A 50 -20.95 -20.06 -7.95
N LYS A 51 -20.45 -18.98 -7.35
CA LYS A 51 -21.04 -17.65 -7.43
C LYS A 51 -20.54 -16.94 -8.69
N PRO A 52 -21.37 -16.09 -9.33
CA PRO A 52 -20.92 -15.29 -10.45
C PRO A 52 -19.73 -14.40 -10.04
N PRO A 53 -18.84 -14.07 -11.00
CA PRO A 53 -17.73 -13.14 -10.78
C PRO A 53 -18.23 -11.86 -10.12
N VAL A 54 -17.40 -11.23 -9.29
CA VAL A 54 -17.75 -9.96 -8.66
C VAL A 54 -18.08 -8.95 -9.76
N GLN A 55 -19.38 -8.67 -9.95
CA GLN A 55 -19.79 -7.56 -10.80
C GLN A 55 -19.43 -6.28 -10.04
N GLU A 56 -18.64 -5.40 -10.66
CA GLU A 56 -18.29 -4.08 -10.10
C GLU A 56 -19.53 -3.25 -9.71
N ALA A 57 -20.71 -3.60 -10.25
CA ALA A 57 -21.99 -2.97 -9.99
C ALA A 57 -22.73 -3.46 -8.72
N ALA A 58 -22.29 -4.55 -8.05
CA ALA A 58 -22.92 -5.02 -6.82
C ALA A 58 -22.34 -4.35 -5.55
N ALA A 59 -21.98 -3.07 -5.65
CA ALA A 59 -21.44 -2.27 -4.56
C ALA A 59 -22.43 -1.19 -4.09
N GLU A 60 -23.73 -1.45 -4.11
CA GLU A 60 -24.66 -0.64 -3.29
C GLU A 60 -24.61 -1.12 -1.84
N MET A 61 -23.68 -0.55 -1.08
CA MET A 61 -23.53 -0.82 0.34
C MET A 61 -24.46 0.10 1.14
N ARG A 62 -25.45 -0.49 1.79
CA ARG A 62 -26.45 0.21 2.63
C ARG A 62 -25.85 0.63 3.98
N SER A 63 -25.13 1.76 4.05
CA SER A 63 -25.10 2.61 5.25
C SER A 63 -24.41 3.97 4.97
N SER A 64 -25.01 5.05 5.47
CA SER A 64 -24.61 6.44 5.25
C SER A 64 -23.29 6.85 5.95
N GLY A 65 -22.84 6.10 6.96
CA GLY A 65 -21.59 6.39 7.68
C GLY A 65 -20.32 6.12 6.86
N MET A 66 -20.36 5.13 5.96
CA MET A 66 -19.23 4.73 5.12
C MET A 66 -18.96 5.71 3.97
N ALA A 67 -19.95 6.54 3.60
CA ALA A 67 -19.81 7.55 2.56
C ALA A 67 -18.85 8.68 2.97
N LEU A 68 -18.80 9.00 4.26
CA LEU A 68 -17.87 9.99 4.82
C LEU A 68 -16.45 9.43 4.89
N ALA A 69 -16.29 8.16 5.29
CA ALA A 69 -15.02 7.44 5.26
C ALA A 69 -14.46 7.33 3.83
N ARG A 70 -15.33 7.11 2.84
CA ARG A 70 -14.94 7.09 1.43
C ARG A 70 -14.61 8.48 0.88
N LYS A 71 -15.29 9.54 1.34
CA LYS A 71 -14.96 10.92 0.98
C LYS A 71 -13.60 11.35 1.54
N ALA A 72 -13.28 10.90 2.76
CA ALA A 72 -11.93 11.03 3.32
C ALA A 72 -10.92 10.20 2.52
N ALA A 73 -11.25 8.95 2.19
CA ALA A 73 -10.41 8.05 1.38
C ALA A 73 -10.35 8.40 -0.13
N SER A 74 -11.18 9.32 -0.63
CA SER A 74 -11.17 9.82 -2.02
C SER A 74 -10.48 11.17 -2.15
N LEU A 75 -10.50 11.98 -1.08
CA LEU A 75 -9.66 13.19 -0.96
C LEU A 75 -8.19 12.82 -0.76
N LEU A 76 -7.95 11.74 -0.03
CA LEU A 76 -6.72 10.97 -0.07
C LEU A 76 -6.71 10.22 -1.41
N ARG A 77 -6.04 10.74 -2.46
CA ARG A 77 -5.87 10.07 -3.78
C ARG A 77 -4.99 8.78 -3.69
N PHE A 78 -5.28 7.92 -2.72
CA PHE A 78 -4.54 6.73 -2.33
C PHE A 78 -4.78 5.54 -3.27
N HIS A 79 -5.71 5.64 -4.22
CA HIS A 79 -5.97 4.53 -5.13
C HIS A 79 -4.80 4.21 -6.08
N ARG A 80 -3.90 5.16 -6.34
CA ARG A 80 -2.78 4.96 -7.28
C ARG A 80 -1.41 4.78 -6.58
N LEU A 81 -1.29 5.13 -5.30
CA LEU A 81 0.00 5.18 -4.60
C LEU A 81 0.48 3.84 -4.04
N ILE A 82 -0.41 2.87 -3.79
CA ILE A 82 -0.02 1.61 -3.14
C ILE A 82 0.39 0.50 -4.13
N LEU A 83 -0.04 0.57 -5.40
CA LEU A 83 0.20 -0.53 -6.37
C LEU A 83 0.78 -0.09 -7.73
N GLY A 84 0.93 1.21 -8.00
CA GLY A 84 1.16 1.71 -9.34
C GLY A 84 2.56 2.26 -9.64
N ILE A 85 2.77 2.54 -10.94
CA ILE A 85 3.89 3.32 -11.51
C ILE A 85 4.15 4.61 -10.71
N GLU A 86 3.12 5.23 -10.12
CA GLU A 86 3.26 6.42 -9.29
C GLU A 86 4.18 6.27 -8.09
N ALA A 87 4.12 5.13 -7.38
CA ALA A 87 5.01 4.89 -6.25
C ALA A 87 6.47 4.83 -6.73
N SER A 88 6.71 4.19 -7.88
CA SER A 88 8.03 4.13 -8.50
C SER A 88 8.52 5.50 -8.96
N LEU A 89 7.64 6.32 -9.55
CA LEU A 89 7.96 7.70 -9.94
C LEU A 89 8.24 8.58 -8.73
N LEU A 90 7.44 8.47 -7.66
CA LEU A 90 7.66 9.18 -6.42
C LEU A 90 9.02 8.77 -5.82
N ILE A 91 9.31 7.48 -5.72
CA ILE A 91 10.60 6.97 -5.24
C ILE A 91 11.75 7.53 -6.08
N LEU A 92 11.61 7.56 -7.40
CA LEU A 92 12.61 8.13 -8.30
C LEU A 92 12.83 9.62 -8.02
N VAL A 93 11.77 10.41 -7.89
CA VAL A 93 11.86 11.85 -7.58
C VAL A 93 12.53 12.06 -6.22
N LEU A 94 12.12 11.33 -5.18
CA LEU A 94 12.74 11.43 -3.84
C LEU A 94 14.22 11.05 -3.88
N ALA A 95 14.58 10.01 -4.63
CA ALA A 95 15.97 9.59 -4.78
C ALA A 95 16.83 10.65 -5.50
N ILE A 96 16.30 11.33 -6.52
CA ILE A 96 16.96 12.44 -7.21
C ILE A 96 17.18 13.61 -6.24
N VAL A 97 16.14 13.97 -5.47
CA VAL A 97 16.22 15.06 -4.49
C VAL A 97 17.27 14.79 -3.42
N ASP A 98 17.30 13.58 -2.87
CA ASP A 98 18.33 13.14 -1.93
C ASP A 98 19.73 13.18 -2.53
N GLN A 99 19.88 12.75 -3.79
CA GLN A 99 21.16 12.82 -4.50
C GLN A 99 21.67 14.25 -4.66
N MET A 100 20.78 15.21 -4.91
CA MET A 100 21.12 16.64 -5.00
C MET A 100 21.47 17.25 -3.64
N ARG A 101 20.86 16.76 -2.55
CA ARG A 101 21.11 17.25 -1.18
C ARG A 101 22.32 16.59 -0.52
N GLY A 102 22.69 15.39 -0.96
CA GLY A 102 23.75 14.60 -0.32
C GLY A 102 23.33 13.95 0.99
N ASP A 103 22.02 13.76 1.21
CA ASP A 103 21.46 13.07 2.38
C ASP A 103 20.40 12.04 1.97
N LEU A 104 19.79 11.37 2.95
CA LEU A 104 18.74 10.36 2.74
C LEU A 104 17.40 10.77 3.37
N PHE A 105 17.22 12.05 3.67
CA PHE A 105 16.07 12.49 4.44
C PHE A 105 14.75 12.17 3.72
N PHE A 106 14.66 12.45 2.41
CA PHE A 106 13.43 12.24 1.65
C PHE A 106 13.17 10.77 1.37
N SER A 107 14.21 9.96 1.17
CA SER A 107 14.07 8.50 1.05
C SER A 107 13.51 7.91 2.35
N ARG A 108 14.06 8.31 3.51
CA ARG A 108 13.59 7.84 4.83
C ARG A 108 12.16 8.26 5.10
N LEU A 109 11.83 9.54 4.88
CA LEU A 109 10.47 10.04 5.01
C LEU A 109 9.51 9.27 4.08
N GLY A 110 9.90 9.07 2.82
CA GLY A 110 9.12 8.32 1.85
C GLY A 110 8.88 6.87 2.30
N VAL A 111 9.89 6.18 2.81
CA VAL A 111 9.75 4.82 3.33
C VAL A 111 8.78 4.77 4.51
N ALA A 112 8.90 5.69 5.48
CA ALA A 112 7.98 5.75 6.63
C ALA A 112 6.53 5.98 6.19
N VAL A 113 6.32 6.94 5.29
CA VAL A 113 4.98 7.26 4.76
C VAL A 113 4.41 6.06 4.02
N LEU A 114 5.15 5.48 3.06
CA LEU A 114 4.66 4.34 2.28
C LEU A 114 4.42 3.10 3.15
N ALA A 115 5.25 2.85 4.16
CA ALA A 115 5.04 1.76 5.12
C ALA A 115 3.77 1.97 5.94
N GLY A 116 3.56 3.17 6.49
CA GLY A 116 2.35 3.49 7.25
C GLY A 116 1.09 3.37 6.41
N ILE A 117 1.13 3.86 5.17
CA ILE A 117 0.03 3.75 4.21
C ILE A 117 -0.26 2.28 3.88
N ALA A 118 0.76 1.48 3.57
CA ALA A 118 0.60 0.07 3.21
C ALA A 118 -0.05 -0.72 4.37
N LEU A 119 0.44 -0.56 5.60
CA LEU A 119 -0.11 -1.21 6.78
C LEU A 119 -1.57 -0.82 7.03
N LEU A 120 -1.86 0.48 6.99
CA LEU A 120 -3.22 0.98 7.16
C LEU A 120 -4.16 0.38 6.12
N GLN A 121 -3.73 0.35 4.86
CA GLN A 121 -4.54 -0.23 3.79
C GLN A 121 -4.74 -1.73 3.92
N THR A 122 -3.72 -2.50 4.29
CA THR A 122 -3.87 -3.94 4.53
C THR A 122 -4.96 -4.20 5.58
N LEU A 123 -4.92 -3.48 6.71
CA LEU A 123 -5.93 -3.63 7.76
C LEU A 123 -7.33 -3.20 7.30
N LEU A 124 -7.45 -2.03 6.69
CA LEU A 124 -8.74 -1.52 6.22
C LEU A 124 -9.36 -2.40 5.13
N HIS A 125 -8.53 -2.92 4.22
CA HIS A 125 -8.96 -3.79 3.13
C HIS A 125 -9.43 -5.14 3.66
N LEU A 126 -8.67 -5.75 4.56
CA LEU A 126 -9.05 -6.99 5.22
C LEU A 126 -10.38 -6.85 5.98
N VAL A 127 -10.51 -5.80 6.80
CA VAL A 127 -11.76 -5.52 7.53
C VAL A 127 -12.92 -5.31 6.55
N SER A 128 -12.71 -4.60 5.45
CA SER A 128 -13.74 -4.39 4.44
C SER A 128 -14.16 -5.68 3.74
N ILE A 129 -13.25 -6.63 3.49
CA ILE A 129 -13.60 -7.93 2.91
C ILE A 129 -14.43 -8.73 3.90
N LEU A 130 -13.95 -8.86 5.14
CA LEU A 130 -14.60 -9.64 6.20
C LEU A 130 -15.98 -9.09 6.58
N ALA A 131 -16.12 -7.76 6.63
CA ALA A 131 -17.39 -7.10 6.93
C ALA A 131 -18.39 -7.12 5.77
N SER A 132 -17.93 -7.37 4.54
CA SER A 132 -18.80 -7.36 3.36
C SER A 132 -19.43 -8.73 3.08
N SER A 133 -20.60 -8.73 2.44
CA SER A 133 -21.19 -9.93 1.85
C SER A 133 -20.43 -10.45 0.63
N ARG A 134 -19.22 -9.94 0.31
CA ARG A 134 -18.43 -10.42 -0.84
C ARG A 134 -18.08 -11.90 -0.73
N LEU A 135 -17.93 -12.40 0.49
CA LEU A 135 -17.75 -13.82 0.80
C LEU A 135 -19.10 -14.59 0.93
N LYS A 136 -20.22 -13.89 1.14
CA LYS A 136 -21.56 -14.48 1.27
C LYS A 136 -22.27 -14.66 -0.06
#